data_AF-A0A7C2C2Y3-F1
#
_entry.id   AF-A0A7C2C2Y3-F1
#
_cell.length_a   1.000
_cell.length_b   1.000
_cell.length_c   1.000
_cell.angle_alpha   90.00
_cell.angle_beta   90.00
_cell.angle_gamma   90.00
#
_symmetry.space_group_name_H-M   'P 1'
#
loop_
_entity.id
_entity.type
_entity.pdbx_description
1 polymer ?
#
loop_
_entity_poly.entity_id
_entity_poly.type
_entity_poly.pdbx_seq_one_letter_code
_entity_poly.pdbx_strand_id
1 'polypeptide(L)'
;MPGLRRHLQPHPLASGGPFGWVRGKSFGRPGPIGLRPGGPLRRLRGTLGVAVEAEVRLIPKPEAVRTLSATFPDITLAAEAVNRVLLAGVRPIALEMMDRLTIQAVEPAVKAGYPPEAEAVLLIEVEGLREAVDVQADLIRQVCQAHRAREIWEADNPEARERLWAGRKGALGALGRLAPNYCLQDGVVPRTKLPWILRRVAEHGERYGFKIANVFHAGDGNLHPCILFDEREPGAKERVLECAGAILRDCVDVGGSITGEHGVGLEKQNWMPWLFTEADLEAMARLKRCFNPKDLLNPGKVFPTTKSCVELSGDVLEKAEKLGIPLV
;
A
#
# COMPACT_ATOMS: atom_id res chain seq x y z
N MET A 1 -33.33 -10.30 -35.79
CA MET A 1 -34.35 -9.64 -34.94
C MET A 1 -33.69 -8.50 -34.17
N PRO A 2 -34.15 -7.26 -34.33
CA PRO A 2 -33.65 -6.12 -33.58
C PRO A 2 -34.40 -6.00 -32.24
N GLY A 3 -33.72 -5.51 -31.20
CA GLY A 3 -34.40 -4.98 -30.02
C GLY A 3 -33.87 -5.49 -28.69
N LEU A 4 -32.91 -4.76 -28.11
CA LEU A 4 -33.03 -4.29 -26.73
C LEU A 4 -32.02 -3.14 -26.50
N ARG A 5 -32.26 -1.99 -27.15
CA ARG A 5 -31.70 -0.72 -26.65
C ARG A 5 -32.59 -0.29 -25.48
N ARG A 6 -32.20 -0.61 -24.24
CA ARG A 6 -32.73 0.10 -23.08
C ARG A 6 -32.07 1.48 -23.03
N HIS A 7 -32.76 2.46 -23.60
CA HIS A 7 -32.52 3.86 -23.31
C HIS A 7 -32.87 4.10 -21.84
N LEU A 8 -31.86 4.15 -20.97
CA LEU A 8 -31.99 4.84 -19.70
C LEU A 8 -31.90 6.35 -20.01
N GLN A 9 -33.05 6.98 -20.19
CA GLN A 9 -33.12 8.44 -20.13
C GLN A 9 -32.92 8.86 -18.66
N PRO A 10 -32.06 9.84 -18.37
CA PRO A 10 -31.94 10.37 -17.03
C PRO A 10 -33.18 11.19 -16.68
N HIS A 11 -33.93 10.75 -15.67
CA HIS A 11 -34.89 11.60 -14.98
C HIS A 11 -34.12 12.69 -14.23
N PRO A 12 -34.45 13.98 -14.40
CA PRO A 12 -33.93 15.02 -13.54
C PRO A 12 -34.69 14.95 -12.21
N LEU A 13 -34.10 14.29 -11.21
CA LEU A 13 -34.52 14.53 -9.83
C LEU A 13 -34.03 15.93 -9.44
N ALA A 14 -34.93 16.89 -9.57
CA ALA A 14 -34.81 18.20 -8.98
C ALA A 14 -34.89 18.06 -7.45
N SER A 15 -33.75 18.18 -6.77
CA SER A 15 -33.70 18.58 -5.37
C SER A 15 -32.53 19.54 -5.16
N GLY A 16 -32.87 20.78 -4.79
CA GLY A 16 -31.96 21.91 -4.69
C GLY A 16 -31.02 21.87 -3.49
N GLY A 17 -29.99 21.02 -3.56
CA GLY A 17 -28.77 21.16 -2.76
C GLY A 17 -27.63 21.79 -3.59
N PRO A 18 -26.62 22.43 -2.98
CA PRO A 18 -25.51 23.04 -3.70
C PRO A 18 -24.48 21.97 -4.10
N PHE A 19 -24.92 20.90 -4.78
CA PHE A 19 -24.04 19.86 -5.28
C PHE A 19 -23.52 20.27 -6.66
N GLY A 20 -22.31 20.82 -6.68
CA GLY A 20 -21.56 21.04 -7.92
C GLY A 20 -21.09 19.71 -8.48
N TRP A 21 -21.54 19.37 -9.69
CA TRP A 21 -21.09 18.17 -10.40
C TRP A 21 -19.80 18.47 -11.17
N VAL A 22 -18.70 17.82 -10.78
CA VAL A 22 -17.45 17.87 -11.55
C VAL A 22 -17.29 16.54 -12.30
N ARG A 23 -17.63 16.52 -13.60
CA ARG A 23 -17.32 15.40 -14.49
C ARG A 23 -15.90 15.57 -15.04
N GLY A 24 -14.98 14.68 -14.65
CA GLY A 24 -13.64 14.59 -15.23
C GLY A 24 -13.51 13.37 -16.12
N LYS A 25 -13.37 13.54 -17.44
CA LYS A 25 -12.99 12.45 -18.35
C LYS A 25 -11.50 12.17 -18.22
N SER A 26 -11.12 10.96 -17.83
CA SER A 26 -9.74 10.48 -17.97
C SER A 26 -9.57 9.80 -19.33
N PHE A 27 -9.14 10.60 -20.32
CA PHE A 27 -8.50 10.26 -21.60
C PHE A 27 -9.32 10.25 -22.91
N GLY A 28 -8.76 11.01 -23.86
CA GLY A 28 -8.90 10.91 -25.32
C GLY A 28 -8.01 11.98 -25.98
N ARG A 29 -6.77 11.63 -26.40
CA ARG A 29 -5.71 12.46 -27.05
C ARG A 29 -5.33 13.81 -26.35
N PRO A 30 -4.10 14.32 -26.50
CA PRO A 30 -3.73 15.62 -25.95
C PRO A 30 -4.39 16.73 -26.79
N GLY A 31 -5.49 17.29 -26.30
CA GLY A 31 -5.88 18.66 -26.67
C GLY A 31 -4.96 19.65 -25.93
N PRO A 32 -4.57 20.78 -26.55
CA PRO A 32 -3.72 21.74 -25.89
C PRO A 32 -4.51 22.45 -24.79
N ILE A 33 -3.92 22.54 -23.60
CA ILE A 33 -4.36 23.39 -22.48
C ILE A 33 -5.65 22.90 -21.78
N GLY A 34 -5.48 22.18 -20.66
CA GLY A 34 -6.56 21.89 -19.72
C GLY A 34 -6.07 21.09 -18.51
N LEU A 35 -6.24 21.64 -17.30
CA LEU A 35 -6.00 20.91 -16.04
C LEU A 35 -6.94 19.71 -15.97
N ARG A 36 -6.42 18.52 -15.65
CA ARG A 36 -7.23 17.30 -15.46
C ARG A 36 -7.89 17.34 -14.08
N PRO A 37 -9.22 17.56 -13.96
CA PRO A 37 -9.86 17.72 -12.64
C PRO A 37 -9.84 16.44 -11.80
N GLY A 38 -9.74 15.26 -12.44
CA GLY A 38 -9.77 13.97 -11.75
C GLY A 38 -8.51 13.60 -10.97
N GLY A 39 -7.39 14.31 -11.17
CA GLY A 39 -6.14 14.06 -10.44
C GLY A 39 -6.24 14.42 -8.95
N PRO A 40 -6.60 15.66 -8.62
CA PRO A 40 -6.72 16.10 -7.22
C PRO A 40 -7.80 15.38 -6.41
N LEU A 41 -8.97 15.11 -7.00
CA LEU A 41 -10.11 14.46 -6.32
C LEU A 41 -9.79 13.04 -5.81
N ARG A 42 -8.95 12.27 -6.54
CA ARG A 42 -8.62 10.88 -6.17
C ARG A 42 -7.65 10.77 -4.99
N ARG A 43 -6.84 11.79 -4.73
CA ARG A 43 -5.70 11.69 -3.80
C ARG A 43 -5.97 12.28 -2.42
N LEU A 44 -7.02 13.09 -2.28
CA LEU A 44 -7.29 13.86 -1.08
C LEU A 44 -8.34 13.23 -0.15
N ARG A 45 -8.62 11.92 -0.32
CA ARG A 45 -9.31 11.03 0.65
C ARG A 45 -10.57 11.64 1.28
N GLY A 46 -11.46 12.15 0.43
CA GLY A 46 -12.73 12.72 0.87
C GLY A 46 -12.65 14.14 1.44
N THR A 47 -11.49 14.81 1.41
CA THR A 47 -11.37 16.21 1.90
C THR A 47 -11.79 17.27 0.87
N LEU A 48 -12.00 16.86 -0.39
CA LEU A 48 -12.44 17.74 -1.49
C LEU A 48 -13.88 17.49 -1.96
N GLY A 49 -14.47 16.35 -1.61
CA GLY A 49 -15.75 15.91 -2.18
C GLY A 49 -15.97 14.42 -1.98
N VAL A 50 -17.19 13.97 -2.33
CA VAL A 50 -17.58 12.56 -2.28
C VAL A 50 -17.69 12.04 -3.72
N ALA A 51 -16.98 10.96 -4.02
CA ALA A 51 -17.11 10.27 -5.30
C ALA A 51 -18.36 9.37 -5.26
N VAL A 52 -19.30 9.61 -6.17
CA VAL A 52 -20.56 8.85 -6.26
C VAL A 52 -20.59 7.87 -7.44
N GLU A 53 -19.82 8.15 -8.49
CA GLU A 53 -19.72 7.34 -9.70
C GLU A 53 -18.28 7.36 -10.22
N ALA A 54 -17.84 6.26 -10.84
CA ALA A 54 -16.53 6.18 -11.47
C ALA A 54 -16.61 5.40 -12.80
N GLU A 55 -16.13 6.01 -13.87
CA GLU A 55 -15.85 5.32 -15.13
C GLU A 55 -14.41 4.82 -15.11
N VAL A 56 -14.22 3.51 -15.36
CA VAL A 56 -12.90 2.86 -15.34
C VAL A 56 -12.60 2.19 -16.67
N ARG A 57 -11.31 2.11 -17.00
CA ARG A 57 -10.84 1.36 -18.15
C ARG A 57 -10.78 -0.13 -17.81
N LEU A 58 -11.43 -0.96 -18.62
CA LEU A 58 -11.27 -2.41 -18.57
C LEU A 58 -10.09 -2.86 -19.44
N ILE A 59 -9.45 -3.95 -19.03
CA ILE A 59 -8.41 -4.64 -19.78
C ILE A 59 -8.90 -6.05 -20.16
N PRO A 60 -8.43 -6.64 -21.28
CA PRO A 60 -8.76 -8.01 -21.63
C PRO A 60 -8.31 -9.00 -20.55
N LYS A 61 -9.07 -10.10 -20.39
CA LYS A 61 -8.64 -11.22 -19.54
C LYS A 61 -7.45 -11.93 -20.20
N PRO A 62 -6.36 -12.24 -19.46
CA PRO A 62 -5.21 -12.94 -20.01
C PRO A 62 -5.56 -14.38 -20.42
N GLU A 63 -4.79 -14.94 -21.35
CA GLU A 63 -4.94 -16.34 -21.78
C GLU A 63 -4.37 -17.32 -20.74
N ALA A 64 -3.25 -16.96 -20.12
CA ALA A 64 -2.55 -17.77 -19.14
C ALA A 64 -2.03 -16.91 -17.99
N VAL A 65 -1.91 -17.55 -16.82
CA VAL A 65 -1.28 -17.03 -15.61
C VAL A 65 -0.31 -18.10 -15.09
N ARG A 66 0.85 -17.68 -14.59
CA ARG A 66 1.75 -18.54 -13.79
C ARG A 66 2.09 -17.83 -12.50
N THR A 67 2.03 -18.61 -11.41
CA THR A 67 2.32 -18.15 -10.06
C THR A 67 3.46 -18.98 -9.52
N LEU A 68 4.55 -18.32 -9.17
CA LEU A 68 5.75 -18.93 -8.60
C LEU A 68 5.94 -18.46 -7.16
N SER A 69 6.36 -19.36 -6.29
CA SER A 69 6.83 -19.09 -4.94
C SER A 69 8.30 -19.47 -4.85
N ALA A 70 9.17 -18.53 -4.46
CA ALA A 70 10.60 -18.78 -4.31
C ALA A 70 11.04 -18.46 -2.87
N THR A 71 11.69 -19.41 -2.21
CA THR A 71 12.16 -19.26 -0.82
C THR A 71 13.64 -18.90 -0.80
N PHE A 72 14.02 -18.06 0.15
CA PHE A 72 15.39 -17.55 0.26
C PHE A 72 15.95 -17.80 1.67
N PRO A 73 17.26 -18.06 1.78
CA PRO A 73 17.96 -18.21 3.06
C PRO A 73 18.26 -16.86 3.73
N ASP A 74 17.97 -15.75 3.07
CA ASP A 74 18.25 -14.40 3.54
C ASP A 74 17.33 -13.41 2.79
N ILE A 75 16.78 -12.43 3.53
CA ILE A 75 15.83 -11.45 2.98
C ILE A 75 16.50 -10.47 2.01
N THR A 76 17.79 -10.17 2.18
CA THR A 76 18.56 -9.33 1.26
C THR A 76 18.67 -10.00 -0.11
N LEU A 77 18.95 -11.31 -0.16
CA LEU A 77 19.01 -12.07 -1.41
C LEU A 77 17.67 -12.06 -2.16
N ALA A 78 16.56 -12.20 -1.43
CA ALA A 78 15.22 -12.06 -2.01
C ALA A 78 15.01 -10.65 -2.59
N ALA A 79 15.40 -9.60 -1.86
CA ALA A 79 15.28 -8.22 -2.31
C ALA A 79 16.16 -7.91 -3.55
N GLU A 80 17.35 -8.49 -3.64
CA GLU A 80 18.20 -8.40 -4.83
C GLU A 80 17.58 -9.11 -6.03
N ALA A 81 17.00 -10.30 -5.82
CA ALA A 81 16.32 -11.06 -6.87
C ALA A 81 15.15 -10.27 -7.48
N VAL A 82 14.39 -9.52 -6.68
CA VAL A 82 13.29 -8.65 -7.16
C VAL A 82 13.78 -7.68 -8.24
N ASN A 83 14.89 -6.98 -7.98
CA ASN A 83 15.44 -6.03 -8.96
C ASN A 83 15.91 -6.76 -10.23
N ARG A 84 16.48 -7.96 -10.08
CA ARG A 84 17.03 -8.74 -11.19
C ARG A 84 15.95 -9.34 -12.08
N VAL A 85 14.81 -9.74 -11.53
CA VAL A 85 13.64 -10.17 -12.31
C VAL A 85 13.19 -9.06 -13.25
N LEU A 86 13.12 -7.82 -12.75
CA LEU A 86 12.70 -6.65 -13.54
C LEU A 86 13.75 -6.23 -14.58
N LEU A 87 15.04 -6.31 -14.24
CA LEU A 87 16.16 -6.02 -15.15
C LEU A 87 16.32 -7.06 -16.24
N ALA A 88 15.92 -8.30 -16.00
CA ALA A 88 15.86 -9.35 -17.00
C ALA A 88 14.74 -9.12 -18.05
N GLY A 89 13.92 -8.08 -17.88
CA GLY A 89 12.86 -7.72 -18.82
C GLY A 89 11.49 -8.29 -18.45
N VAL A 90 11.39 -9.04 -17.35
CA VAL A 90 10.10 -9.55 -16.87
C VAL A 90 9.28 -8.40 -16.28
N ARG A 91 7.96 -8.46 -16.50
CA ARG A 91 6.99 -7.53 -15.93
C ARG A 91 5.92 -8.32 -15.19
N PRO A 92 6.20 -8.76 -13.95
CA PRO A 92 5.20 -9.44 -13.14
C PRO A 92 4.00 -8.53 -12.90
N ILE A 93 2.80 -9.10 -12.89
CA ILE A 93 1.60 -8.41 -12.38
C ILE A 93 1.58 -8.37 -10.86
N ALA A 94 2.29 -9.30 -10.22
CA ALA A 94 2.58 -9.26 -8.80
C ALA A 94 4.01 -9.74 -8.53
N LEU A 95 4.68 -9.06 -7.62
CA LEU A 95 5.99 -9.44 -7.10
C LEU A 95 6.00 -9.04 -5.64
N GLU A 96 5.52 -9.96 -4.81
CA GLU A 96 5.26 -9.78 -3.39
C GLU A 96 6.37 -10.45 -2.57
N MET A 97 6.63 -9.93 -1.38
CA MET A 97 7.57 -10.53 -0.42
C MET A 97 6.95 -10.70 0.95
N MET A 98 7.29 -11.79 1.63
CA MET A 98 7.06 -11.99 3.06
C MET A 98 8.35 -12.44 3.74
N ASP A 99 8.62 -11.92 4.94
CA ASP A 99 9.77 -12.33 5.75
C ASP A 99 9.45 -13.52 6.67
N ARG A 100 10.49 -14.06 7.32
CA ARG A 100 10.38 -15.19 8.26
C ARG A 100 9.29 -15.00 9.30
N LEU A 101 9.21 -13.83 9.92
CA LEU A 101 8.26 -13.57 10.99
C LEU A 101 6.82 -13.62 10.47
N THR A 102 6.59 -13.07 9.28
CA THR A 102 5.30 -13.17 8.57
C THR A 102 4.97 -14.61 8.23
N ILE A 103 5.92 -15.38 7.69
CA ILE A 103 5.73 -16.79 7.33
C ILE A 103 5.33 -17.61 8.57
N GLN A 104 6.01 -17.40 9.71
CA GLN A 104 5.71 -18.05 10.98
C GLN A 104 4.29 -17.73 11.51
N ALA A 105 3.77 -16.54 11.21
CA ALA A 105 2.40 -16.17 11.55
C ALA A 105 1.39 -16.84 10.61
N VAL A 106 1.65 -16.76 9.31
CA VAL A 106 0.75 -17.19 8.22
C VAL A 106 0.58 -18.70 8.18
N GLU A 107 1.67 -19.46 8.22
CA GLU A 107 1.62 -20.89 7.91
C GLU A 107 0.74 -21.68 8.89
N PRO A 108 0.80 -21.47 10.23
CA PRO A 108 -0.11 -22.12 11.17
C PRO A 108 -1.59 -21.75 10.99
N ALA A 109 -1.88 -20.58 10.41
CA ALA A 109 -3.22 -20.04 10.25
C ALA A 109 -3.86 -20.46 8.91
N VAL A 110 -3.11 -20.35 7.82
CA VAL A 110 -3.62 -20.50 6.45
C VAL A 110 -3.18 -21.81 5.81
N LYS A 111 -2.05 -22.39 6.25
CA LYS A 111 -1.43 -23.60 5.66
C LYS A 111 -1.22 -23.43 4.15
N ALA A 112 -0.60 -22.32 3.77
CA ALA A 112 -0.39 -21.96 2.38
C ALA A 112 0.73 -22.80 1.74
N GLY A 113 1.55 -23.47 2.55
CA GLY A 113 2.69 -24.28 2.11
C GLY A 113 4.01 -23.50 2.07
N TYR A 114 4.11 -22.39 2.81
CA TYR A 114 5.37 -21.66 2.92
C TYR A 114 6.31 -22.38 3.92
N PRO A 115 7.54 -22.73 3.54
CA PRO A 115 8.45 -23.43 4.44
C PRO A 115 8.81 -22.59 5.67
N PRO A 116 8.66 -23.11 6.91
CA PRO A 116 8.85 -22.36 8.15
C PRO A 116 10.30 -21.93 8.40
N GLU A 117 11.27 -22.55 7.73
CA GLU A 117 12.69 -22.25 7.81
C GLU A 117 13.17 -21.23 6.76
N ALA A 118 12.29 -20.77 5.86
CA ALA A 118 12.62 -19.72 4.91
C ALA A 118 12.79 -18.37 5.62
N GLU A 119 13.85 -17.64 5.29
CA GLU A 119 14.04 -16.27 5.80
C GLU A 119 13.20 -15.25 5.03
N ALA A 120 12.89 -15.55 3.77
CA ALA A 120 11.98 -14.79 2.95
C ALA A 120 11.32 -15.67 1.88
N VAL A 121 10.14 -15.27 1.44
CA VAL A 121 9.44 -15.82 0.28
C VAL A 121 9.12 -14.69 -0.69
N LEU A 122 9.41 -14.92 -1.98
CA LEU A 122 8.85 -14.14 -3.08
C LEU A 122 7.66 -14.88 -3.67
N LEU A 123 6.52 -14.20 -3.79
CA LEU A 123 5.36 -14.66 -4.55
C LEU A 123 5.28 -13.83 -5.84
N ILE A 124 5.46 -14.48 -6.98
CA ILE A 124 5.65 -13.85 -8.28
C ILE A 124 4.57 -14.33 -9.22
N GLU A 125 3.86 -13.42 -9.87
CA GLU A 125 2.82 -13.76 -10.83
C GLU A 125 3.00 -13.01 -12.15
N VAL A 126 2.91 -13.77 -13.25
CA VAL A 126 2.95 -13.27 -14.63
C VAL A 126 1.71 -13.73 -15.37
N GLU A 127 1.18 -12.88 -16.25
CA GLU A 127 0.00 -13.17 -17.06
C GLU A 127 0.19 -12.67 -18.50
N GLY A 128 -0.55 -13.27 -19.44
CA GLY A 128 -0.49 -12.89 -20.84
C GLY A 128 -0.84 -14.02 -21.79
N LEU A 129 -0.20 -14.03 -22.96
CA LEU A 129 -0.21 -15.15 -23.90
C LEU A 129 0.57 -16.32 -23.32
N ARG A 130 0.10 -17.55 -23.56
CA ARG A 130 0.67 -18.76 -22.96
C ARG A 130 2.17 -18.89 -23.18
N GLU A 131 2.62 -18.73 -24.42
CA GLU A 131 4.03 -18.88 -24.80
C GLU A 131 4.91 -17.81 -24.15
N ALA A 132 4.39 -16.59 -24.01
CA ALA A 132 5.12 -15.49 -23.39
C ALA A 132 5.27 -15.69 -21.88
N VAL A 133 4.22 -16.22 -21.24
CA VAL A 133 4.19 -16.47 -19.79
C VAL A 133 5.14 -17.59 -19.40
N ASP A 134 5.24 -18.67 -20.18
CA ASP A 134 6.17 -19.77 -19.90
C ASP A 134 7.64 -19.30 -19.95
N VAL A 135 7.99 -18.49 -20.96
CA VAL A 135 9.33 -17.87 -21.07
C VAL A 135 9.63 -16.95 -19.88
N GLN A 136 8.65 -16.16 -19.43
CA GLN A 136 8.81 -15.29 -18.27
C GLN A 136 9.00 -16.10 -16.97
N ALA A 137 8.23 -17.18 -16.80
CA ALA A 137 8.36 -18.06 -15.65
C ALA A 137 9.75 -18.71 -15.58
N ASP A 138 10.28 -19.18 -16.72
CA ASP A 138 11.64 -19.74 -16.80
C ASP A 138 12.71 -18.71 -16.43
N LEU A 139 12.57 -17.49 -16.93
CA LEU A 139 13.50 -16.41 -16.61
C LEU A 139 13.45 -16.03 -15.12
N ILE A 140 12.26 -16.00 -14.52
CA ILE A 140 12.08 -15.82 -13.08
C ILE A 140 12.82 -16.93 -12.32
N ARG A 141 12.64 -18.21 -12.69
CA ARG A 141 13.32 -19.33 -12.04
C ARG A 141 14.83 -19.17 -12.09
N GLN A 142 15.39 -18.86 -13.27
CA GLN A 142 16.82 -18.65 -13.46
C GLN A 142 17.36 -17.52 -12.59
N VAL A 143 16.66 -16.39 -12.53
CA VAL A 143 17.06 -15.26 -11.67
C VAL A 143 17.01 -15.64 -10.19
N CYS A 144 15.94 -16.26 -9.73
CA CYS A 144 15.81 -16.69 -8.34
C CYS A 144 16.92 -17.69 -7.96
N GLN A 145 17.23 -18.66 -8.83
CA GLN A 145 18.33 -19.62 -8.63
C GLN A 145 19.69 -18.94 -8.57
N ALA A 146 19.97 -18.00 -9.49
CA ALA A 146 21.21 -17.22 -9.47
C ALA A 146 21.38 -16.40 -8.17
N HIS A 147 20.27 -16.05 -7.52
CA HIS A 147 20.23 -15.37 -6.22
C HIS A 147 20.04 -16.33 -5.03
N ARG A 148 20.37 -17.62 -5.22
CA ARG A 148 20.40 -18.65 -4.17
C ARG A 148 19.03 -18.94 -3.54
N ALA A 149 17.95 -18.82 -4.30
CA ALA A 149 16.67 -19.39 -3.88
C ALA A 149 16.85 -20.88 -3.56
N ARG A 150 16.29 -21.34 -2.44
CA ARG A 150 16.40 -22.73 -1.98
C ARG A 150 15.42 -23.62 -2.73
N GLU A 151 14.15 -23.22 -2.69
CA GLU A 151 13.07 -23.93 -3.36
C GLU A 151 12.31 -22.93 -4.22
N ILE A 152 11.95 -23.36 -5.42
CA ILE A 152 11.08 -22.62 -6.31
C ILE A 152 9.96 -23.56 -6.70
N TRP A 153 8.75 -23.20 -6.29
CA TRP A 153 7.54 -23.92 -6.60
C TRP A 153 6.69 -23.11 -7.56
N GLU A 154 6.04 -23.79 -8.49
CA GLU A 154 5.04 -23.21 -9.39
C GLU A 154 3.70 -23.86 -9.10
N ALA A 155 2.66 -23.03 -9.00
CA ALA A 155 1.31 -23.54 -8.85
C ALA A 155 0.88 -24.27 -10.14
N ASP A 156 0.55 -25.55 -10.00
CA ASP A 156 0.17 -26.46 -11.07
C ASP A 156 -1.32 -26.37 -11.46
N ASN A 157 -2.15 -25.82 -10.58
CA ASN A 157 -3.59 -25.63 -10.78
C ASN A 157 -4.10 -24.35 -10.07
N PRO A 158 -5.33 -23.89 -10.40
CA PRO A 158 -5.92 -22.71 -9.77
C PRO A 158 -6.01 -22.80 -8.24
N GLU A 159 -6.26 -23.99 -7.69
CA GLU A 159 -6.37 -24.20 -6.24
C GLU A 159 -5.03 -24.00 -5.54
N ALA A 160 -3.94 -24.49 -6.12
CA ALA A 160 -2.56 -24.28 -5.68
C ALA A 160 -2.21 -22.79 -5.67
N ARG A 161 -2.57 -22.07 -6.74
CA ARG A 161 -2.39 -20.62 -6.85
C ARG A 161 -3.16 -19.89 -5.76
N GLU A 162 -4.44 -20.20 -5.57
CA GLU A 162 -5.27 -19.53 -4.56
C GLU A 162 -4.77 -19.81 -3.14
N ARG A 163 -4.20 -20.98 -2.85
CA ARG A 163 -3.58 -21.26 -1.54
C ARG A 163 -2.40 -20.33 -1.23
N LEU A 164 -1.49 -20.13 -2.18
CA LEU A 164 -0.38 -19.18 -2.02
C LEU A 164 -0.91 -17.76 -1.75
N TRP A 165 -1.85 -17.33 -2.59
CA TRP A 165 -2.45 -16.00 -2.45
C TRP A 165 -3.23 -15.83 -1.16
N ALA A 166 -3.91 -16.86 -0.67
CA ALA A 166 -4.59 -16.84 0.62
C ALA A 166 -3.58 -16.57 1.74
N GLY A 167 -2.40 -17.18 1.70
CA GLY A 167 -1.36 -16.91 2.69
C GLY A 167 -0.86 -15.46 2.64
N ARG A 168 -0.57 -14.93 1.43
CA ARG A 168 -0.14 -13.52 1.25
C ARG A 168 -1.21 -12.51 1.67
N LYS A 169 -2.48 -12.76 1.34
CA LYS A 169 -3.62 -11.89 1.69
C LYS A 169 -3.99 -12.00 3.18
N GLY A 170 -3.81 -13.18 3.77
CA GLY A 170 -4.08 -13.46 5.18
C GLY A 170 -2.99 -12.99 6.15
N ALA A 171 -1.84 -12.55 5.64
CA ALA A 171 -0.66 -12.18 6.44
C ALA A 171 -0.96 -11.22 7.59
N LEU A 172 -1.58 -10.07 7.32
CA LEU A 172 -1.87 -9.07 8.36
C LEU A 172 -2.82 -9.60 9.44
N GLY A 173 -3.81 -10.42 9.06
CA GLY A 173 -4.71 -11.06 10.02
C GLY A 173 -3.98 -12.11 10.87
N ALA A 174 -3.03 -12.83 10.28
CA ALA A 174 -2.25 -13.85 10.97
C ALA A 174 -1.27 -13.26 12.00
N LEU A 175 -0.81 -12.02 11.81
CA LEU A 175 0.07 -11.33 12.78
C LEU A 175 -0.57 -11.18 14.17
N GLY A 176 -1.90 -11.17 14.27
CA GLY A 176 -2.61 -11.16 15.57
C GLY A 176 -2.33 -12.39 16.44
N ARG A 177 -1.71 -13.45 15.88
CA ARG A 177 -1.22 -14.61 16.63
C ARG A 177 0.09 -14.33 17.37
N LEU A 178 0.84 -13.30 16.95
CA LEU A 178 2.17 -12.98 17.47
C LEU A 178 2.13 -11.85 18.50
N ALA A 179 1.22 -10.89 18.34
CA ALA A 179 1.05 -9.77 19.25
C ALA A 179 -0.40 -9.28 19.25
N PRO A 180 -0.90 -8.69 20.36
CA PRO A 180 -2.25 -8.14 20.42
C PRO A 180 -2.43 -6.90 19.54
N ASN A 181 -1.35 -6.14 19.28
CA ASN A 181 -1.37 -4.94 18.45
C ASN A 181 -0.21 -4.96 17.43
N TYR A 182 -0.40 -4.27 16.31
CA TYR A 182 0.70 -3.91 15.41
C TYR A 182 0.49 -2.50 14.84
N CYS A 183 1.59 -1.79 14.61
CA CYS A 183 1.61 -0.51 13.90
C CYS A 183 2.07 -0.80 12.47
N LEU A 184 1.14 -0.65 11.51
CA LEU A 184 1.38 -0.90 10.10
C LEU A 184 1.90 0.37 9.43
N GLN A 185 3.08 0.30 8.84
CA GLN A 185 3.59 1.37 7.98
C GLN A 185 3.48 0.99 6.51
N ASP A 186 3.63 1.96 5.62
CA ASP A 186 3.42 1.84 4.16
C ASP A 186 4.41 2.77 3.46
N GLY A 187 5.71 2.53 3.61
CA GLY A 187 6.75 3.39 3.04
C GLY A 187 7.13 2.93 1.64
N VAL A 188 7.46 3.84 0.72
CA VAL A 188 7.98 3.46 -0.60
C VAL A 188 9.45 3.83 -0.71
N VAL A 189 10.25 2.99 -1.36
CA VAL A 189 11.64 3.31 -1.73
C VAL A 189 11.91 2.94 -3.19
N PRO A 190 12.94 3.54 -3.83
CA PRO A 190 13.46 2.98 -5.08
C PRO A 190 13.85 1.51 -4.88
N ARG A 191 13.44 0.62 -5.79
CA ARG A 191 13.67 -0.84 -5.64
C ARG A 191 15.12 -1.23 -5.42
N THR A 192 16.06 -0.46 -5.97
CA THR A 192 17.50 -0.62 -5.75
C THR A 192 17.93 -0.42 -4.29
N LYS A 193 17.06 0.14 -3.45
CA LYS A 193 17.26 0.39 -2.02
C LYS A 193 16.53 -0.61 -1.13
N LEU A 194 15.76 -1.57 -1.69
CA LEU A 194 15.07 -2.61 -0.90
C LEU A 194 16.02 -3.37 0.05
N PRO A 195 17.19 -3.88 -0.40
CA PRO A 195 18.16 -4.51 0.49
C PRO A 195 18.58 -3.63 1.67
N TRP A 196 18.76 -2.32 1.41
CA TRP A 196 19.22 -1.38 2.42
C TRP A 196 18.13 -1.09 3.45
N ILE A 197 16.91 -0.76 3.01
CA ILE A 197 15.83 -0.40 3.92
C ILE A 197 15.39 -1.58 4.79
N LEU A 198 15.43 -2.82 4.28
CA LEU A 198 15.07 -4.00 5.08
C LEU A 198 16.06 -4.24 6.23
N ARG A 199 17.35 -3.98 6.02
CA ARG A 199 18.35 -3.98 7.10
C ARG A 199 18.07 -2.89 8.12
N ARG A 200 17.76 -1.67 7.66
CA ARG A 200 17.40 -0.55 8.53
C ARG A 200 16.16 -0.85 9.37
N VAL A 201 15.13 -1.47 8.78
CA VAL A 201 13.95 -1.94 9.51
C VAL A 201 14.35 -2.92 10.62
N ALA A 202 15.20 -3.90 10.34
CA ALA A 202 15.69 -4.83 11.36
C ALA A 202 16.46 -4.11 12.48
N GLU A 203 17.37 -3.19 12.12
CA GLU A 203 18.13 -2.37 13.07
C GLU A 203 17.22 -1.49 13.96
N HIS A 204 16.14 -0.92 13.40
CA HIS A 204 15.14 -0.19 14.19
C HIS A 204 14.36 -1.13 15.11
N GLY A 205 14.02 -2.33 14.65
CA GLY A 205 13.41 -3.36 15.50
C GLY A 205 14.27 -3.65 16.73
N GLU A 206 15.58 -3.85 16.54
CA GLU A 206 16.53 -4.05 17.64
C GLU A 206 16.64 -2.82 18.54
N ARG A 207 16.83 -1.64 17.96
CA ARG A 207 17.03 -0.38 18.69
C ARG A 207 15.84 -0.01 19.57
N TYR A 208 14.62 -0.18 19.06
CA TYR A 208 13.38 0.17 19.77
C TYR A 208 12.80 -1.00 20.57
N GLY A 209 13.36 -2.20 20.44
CA GLY A 209 12.91 -3.39 21.16
C GLY A 209 11.62 -4.01 20.63
N PHE A 210 11.34 -3.88 19.32
CA PHE A 210 10.14 -4.42 18.68
C PHE A 210 10.47 -5.52 17.67
N LYS A 211 9.58 -6.51 17.58
CA LYS A 211 9.57 -7.43 16.44
C LYS A 211 8.85 -6.77 15.28
N ILE A 212 9.44 -6.81 14.09
CA ILE A 212 8.86 -6.22 12.89
C ILE A 212 8.69 -7.32 11.86
N ALA A 213 7.45 -7.52 11.42
CA ALA A 213 7.11 -8.45 10.34
C ALA A 213 6.95 -7.65 9.03
N ASN A 214 7.40 -8.19 7.91
CA ASN A 214 7.33 -7.51 6.61
C ASN A 214 6.50 -8.32 5.61
N VAL A 215 5.49 -7.67 5.03
CA VAL A 215 4.65 -8.24 3.97
C VAL A 215 4.37 -7.18 2.91
N PHE A 216 4.96 -7.25 1.73
CA PHE A 216 4.99 -6.05 0.90
C PHE A 216 5.13 -6.25 -0.61
N HIS A 217 4.80 -5.19 -1.34
CA HIS A 217 4.84 -5.14 -2.80
C HIS A 217 6.29 -4.85 -3.25
N ALA A 218 7.11 -5.89 -3.29
CA ALA A 218 8.52 -5.71 -3.65
C ALA A 218 8.70 -5.18 -5.09
N GLY A 219 7.77 -5.49 -6.00
CA GLY A 219 7.80 -5.08 -7.40
C GLY A 219 7.70 -3.57 -7.67
N ASP A 220 7.15 -2.79 -6.76
CA ASP A 220 7.10 -1.32 -6.84
C ASP A 220 7.92 -0.63 -5.73
N GLY A 221 8.47 -1.41 -4.79
CA GLY A 221 9.26 -0.90 -3.68
C GLY A 221 8.41 -0.35 -2.53
N ASN A 222 7.11 -0.67 -2.50
CA ASN A 222 6.23 -0.33 -1.39
C ASN A 222 6.35 -1.37 -0.27
N LEU A 223 6.83 -0.94 0.90
CA LEU A 223 7.09 -1.73 2.10
C LEU A 223 5.92 -1.61 3.09
N HIS A 224 5.55 -2.74 3.72
CA HIS A 224 4.64 -2.75 4.85
C HIS A 224 5.27 -3.38 6.10
N PRO A 225 6.17 -2.67 6.81
CA PRO A 225 6.67 -3.12 8.09
C PRO A 225 5.55 -3.02 9.14
N CYS A 226 5.29 -4.15 9.79
CA CYS A 226 4.29 -4.32 10.82
C CYS A 226 5.01 -4.43 12.16
N ILE A 227 5.06 -3.32 12.91
CA ILE A 227 5.77 -3.25 14.19
C ILE A 227 4.85 -3.84 15.26
N LEU A 228 5.20 -5.01 15.77
CA LEU A 228 4.39 -5.77 16.72
C LEU A 228 4.62 -5.23 18.13
N PHE A 229 3.55 -4.93 18.87
CA PHE A 229 3.63 -4.38 20.22
C PHE A 229 2.42 -4.78 21.07
N ASP A 230 2.51 -4.50 22.37
CA ASP A 230 1.39 -4.62 23.30
C ASP A 230 1.06 -3.23 23.84
N GLU A 231 -0.13 -2.72 23.51
CA GLU A 231 -0.52 -1.36 23.90
C GLU A 231 -0.76 -1.20 25.40
N ARG A 232 -0.85 -2.32 26.14
CA ARG A 232 -1.02 -2.35 27.60
C ARG A 232 0.30 -2.04 28.31
N GLU A 233 1.43 -2.18 27.62
CA GLU A 233 2.73 -1.81 28.17
C GLU A 233 2.87 -0.28 28.23
N PRO A 234 3.24 0.29 29.40
CA PRO A 234 3.44 1.73 29.52
C PRO A 234 4.45 2.27 28.50
N GLY A 235 4.06 3.34 27.81
CA GLY A 235 4.89 4.02 26.81
C GLY A 235 5.04 3.27 25.48
N ALA A 236 4.40 2.11 25.28
CA ALA A 236 4.57 1.34 24.05
C ALA A 236 4.03 2.07 22.82
N LYS A 237 2.93 2.82 22.96
CA LYS A 237 2.33 3.60 21.87
C LYS A 237 3.27 4.71 21.37
N GLU A 238 3.92 5.42 22.28
CA GLU A 238 4.86 6.49 21.92
C GLU A 238 6.10 5.90 21.26
N ARG A 239 6.69 4.84 21.84
CA ARG A 239 7.87 4.17 21.28
C ARG A 239 7.60 3.55 19.90
N VAL A 240 6.43 2.95 19.69
CA VAL A 240 6.10 2.34 18.40
C VAL A 240 5.93 3.40 17.31
N LEU A 241 5.37 4.56 17.65
CA LEU A 241 5.24 5.69 16.72
C LEU A 241 6.60 6.33 16.41
N GLU A 242 7.52 6.39 17.37
CA GLU A 242 8.91 6.82 17.12
C GLU A 242 9.63 5.85 16.17
N CYS A 243 9.50 4.54 16.40
CA CYS A 243 10.05 3.51 15.53
C CYS A 243 9.47 3.61 14.10
N ALA A 244 8.15 3.74 13.99
CA ALA A 244 7.45 3.95 12.71
C ALA A 244 7.96 5.20 11.97
N GLY A 245 8.09 6.31 12.69
CA GLY A 245 8.62 7.56 12.14
C GLY A 245 10.07 7.41 11.66
N ALA A 246 10.92 6.70 12.40
CA ALA A 246 12.31 6.45 12.02
C ALA A 246 12.41 5.61 10.74
N ILE A 247 11.59 4.56 10.60
CA ILE A 247 11.53 3.73 9.39
C ILE A 247 11.08 4.57 8.19
N LEU A 248 10.01 5.35 8.34
CA LEU A 248 9.52 6.19 7.24
C LEU A 248 10.48 7.32 6.90
N ARG A 249 11.24 7.82 7.88
CA ARG A 249 12.29 8.81 7.62
C ARG A 249 13.40 8.21 6.75
N ASP A 250 13.85 7.00 7.07
CA ASP A 250 14.83 6.28 6.23
C ASP A 250 14.30 6.08 4.80
N CYS A 251 12.99 5.80 4.61
CA CYS A 251 12.39 5.73 3.29
C CYS A 251 12.52 7.06 2.52
N VAL A 252 12.20 8.19 3.15
CA VAL A 252 12.30 9.52 2.53
C VAL A 252 13.75 9.86 2.19
N ASP A 253 14.69 9.61 3.11
CA ASP A 253 16.10 9.97 2.96
C ASP A 253 16.78 9.23 1.80
N VAL A 254 16.23 8.09 1.35
CA VAL A 254 16.70 7.36 0.15
C VAL A 254 15.92 7.65 -1.13
N GLY A 255 15.14 8.74 -1.15
CA GLY A 255 14.36 9.20 -2.31
C GLY A 255 13.00 8.52 -2.43
N GLY A 256 12.46 8.04 -1.32
CA GLY A 256 11.17 7.38 -1.21
C GLY A 256 10.01 8.28 -0.78
N SER A 257 8.96 7.67 -0.21
CA SER A 257 7.75 8.34 0.29
C SER A 257 7.29 7.73 1.62
N ILE A 258 6.63 8.55 2.46
CA ILE A 258 6.01 8.12 3.73
C ILE A 258 4.74 7.28 3.51
N THR A 259 4.21 7.27 2.29
CA THR A 259 3.05 6.47 1.89
C THR A 259 3.17 5.97 0.45
N GLY A 260 2.86 4.70 0.23
CA GLY A 260 2.64 4.10 -1.09
C GLY A 260 1.17 4.07 -1.48
N GLU A 261 0.34 3.42 -0.67
CA GLU A 261 -1.06 3.16 -1.01
C GLU A 261 -2.08 3.54 0.10
N HIS A 262 -1.69 3.54 1.39
CA HIS A 262 -2.59 3.80 2.52
C HIS A 262 -2.87 5.28 2.77
N GLY A 263 -2.02 6.15 2.21
CA GLY A 263 -2.07 7.60 2.31
C GLY A 263 -1.61 8.17 3.63
N VAL A 264 -1.84 9.47 3.78
CA VAL A 264 -1.33 10.26 4.91
C VAL A 264 -2.26 10.17 6.13
N GLY A 265 -3.55 10.40 5.92
CA GLY A 265 -4.54 10.36 7.00
C GLY A 265 -4.25 11.35 8.12
N LEU A 266 -4.51 10.94 9.36
CA LEU A 266 -4.09 11.65 10.58
C LEU A 266 -2.70 11.21 11.04
N GLU A 267 -2.41 9.92 10.87
CA GLU A 267 -1.21 9.27 11.39
C GLU A 267 0.08 9.91 10.86
N LYS A 268 0.15 10.15 9.54
CA LYS A 268 1.39 10.57 8.87
C LYS A 268 1.44 12.05 8.54
N GLN A 269 0.42 12.82 8.92
CA GLN A 269 0.31 14.24 8.51
C GLN A 269 1.48 15.08 9.00
N ASN A 270 2.00 14.78 10.19
CA ASN A 270 3.15 15.48 10.78
C ASN A 270 4.48 15.17 10.07
N TRP A 271 4.50 14.15 9.20
CA TRP A 271 5.67 13.75 8.42
C TRP A 271 5.64 14.27 6.98
N MET A 272 4.54 14.91 6.56
CA MET A 272 4.44 15.58 5.26
C MET A 272 5.56 16.60 4.98
N PRO A 273 6.03 17.39 5.96
CA PRO A 273 7.15 18.33 5.75
C PRO A 273 8.49 17.65 5.41
N TRP A 274 8.61 16.33 5.53
CA TRP A 274 9.81 15.61 5.07
C TRP A 274 9.86 15.49 3.54
N LEU A 275 8.69 15.53 2.88
CA LEU A 275 8.55 15.35 1.43
C LEU A 275 8.26 16.64 0.68
N PHE A 276 7.59 17.58 1.33
CA PHE A 276 7.02 18.76 0.70
C PHE A 276 7.53 20.02 1.37
N THR A 277 7.83 21.02 0.55
CA THR A 277 8.15 22.35 1.06
C THR A 277 6.90 23.01 1.66
N GLU A 278 7.10 24.07 2.44
CA GLU A 278 5.99 24.88 2.95
C GLU A 278 5.11 25.43 1.81
N ALA A 279 5.72 25.83 0.70
CA ALA A 279 5.00 26.31 -0.49
C ALA A 279 4.13 25.22 -1.11
N ASP A 280 4.63 23.98 -1.19
CA ASP A 280 3.86 22.83 -1.69
C ASP A 280 2.65 22.55 -0.78
N LEU A 281 2.88 22.51 0.53
CA LEU A 281 1.82 22.24 1.52
C LEU A 281 0.74 23.33 1.49
N GLU A 282 1.13 24.59 1.41
CA GLU A 282 0.18 25.71 1.30
C GLU A 282 -0.59 25.67 -0.03
N ALA A 283 0.05 25.30 -1.15
CA ALA A 283 -0.66 25.12 -2.41
C ALA A 283 -1.72 24.01 -2.32
N MET A 284 -1.40 22.88 -1.70
CA MET A 284 -2.36 21.80 -1.46
C MET A 284 -3.50 22.23 -0.51
N ALA A 285 -3.17 23.00 0.53
CA ALA A 285 -4.16 23.51 1.48
C ALA A 285 -5.11 24.54 0.84
N ARG A 286 -4.62 25.41 -0.05
CA ARG A 286 -5.45 26.32 -0.86
C ARG A 286 -6.45 25.55 -1.70
N LEU A 287 -5.99 24.49 -2.37
CA LEU A 287 -6.88 23.63 -3.15
C LEU A 287 -7.98 23.02 -2.27
N LYS A 288 -7.64 22.52 -1.07
CA LYS A 288 -8.63 22.03 -0.09
C LYS A 288 -9.65 23.11 0.26
N ARG A 289 -9.21 24.33 0.59
CA ARG A 289 -10.10 25.44 0.94
C ARG A 289 -11.03 25.85 -0.20
N CYS A 290 -10.61 25.73 -1.46
CA CYS A 290 -11.47 26.03 -2.62
C CYS A 290 -12.67 25.08 -2.72
N PHE A 291 -12.48 23.78 -2.46
CA PHE A 291 -13.54 22.77 -2.60
C PHE A 291 -14.28 22.48 -1.28
N ASN A 292 -13.66 22.76 -0.14
CA ASN A 292 -14.19 22.49 1.18
C ASN A 292 -13.99 23.71 2.11
N PRO A 293 -14.60 24.88 1.79
CA PRO A 293 -14.33 26.15 2.47
C PRO A 293 -14.78 26.17 3.94
N LYS A 294 -15.74 25.31 4.31
CA LYS A 294 -16.26 25.17 5.68
C LYS A 294 -15.59 24.02 6.45
N ASP A 295 -14.61 23.34 5.84
CA ASP A 295 -13.93 22.14 6.38
C ASP A 295 -14.88 21.05 6.88
N LEU A 296 -16.03 20.85 6.22
CA LEU A 296 -17.02 19.84 6.61
C LEU A 296 -16.65 18.44 6.13
N LEU A 297 -15.83 18.35 5.09
CA LEU A 297 -15.44 17.08 4.48
C LEU A 297 -14.14 16.57 5.09
N ASN A 298 -14.25 15.56 5.95
CA ASN A 298 -13.13 14.85 6.59
C ASN A 298 -12.13 15.81 7.31
N PRO A 299 -12.61 16.62 8.28
CA PRO A 299 -11.82 17.65 8.93
C PRO A 299 -10.57 17.10 9.63
N GLY A 300 -9.54 17.94 9.71
CA GLY A 300 -8.30 17.62 10.43
C GLY A 300 -7.37 16.60 9.77
N LYS A 301 -7.69 16.04 8.59
CA LYS A 301 -6.83 15.07 7.90
C LYS A 301 -5.90 15.70 6.85
N VAL A 302 -4.85 14.94 6.50
CA VAL A 302 -3.88 15.13 5.40
C VAL A 302 -2.81 16.20 5.64
N PHE A 303 -3.14 17.31 6.27
CA PHE A 303 -2.18 18.42 6.47
C PHE A 303 -1.79 18.53 7.93
N PRO A 304 -0.50 18.83 8.22
CA PRO A 304 -0.07 19.12 9.58
C PRO A 304 -0.97 20.19 10.19
N THR A 305 -1.47 19.95 11.39
CA THR A 305 -2.03 21.02 12.21
C THR A 305 -0.87 21.75 12.87
N THR A 306 -0.92 23.08 12.96
CA THR A 306 0.07 23.89 13.71
C THR A 306 0.13 23.57 15.21
N LYS A 307 -0.70 22.62 15.65
CA LYS A 307 -0.73 22.05 16.99
C LYS A 307 -0.04 20.68 16.95
N SER A 308 1.17 20.61 17.49
CA SER A 308 1.85 19.34 17.80
C SER A 308 0.98 18.48 18.73
N CYS A 309 1.19 17.16 18.72
CA CYS A 309 0.41 16.11 19.42
C CYS A 309 0.06 16.32 20.91
N VAL A 310 0.56 17.36 21.57
CA VAL A 310 0.23 17.66 22.97
C VAL A 310 -1.15 18.32 23.13
N GLU A 311 -1.71 18.94 22.08
CA GLU A 311 -3.01 19.65 22.18
C GLU A 311 -4.17 19.00 21.41
N LEU A 312 -3.92 17.94 20.63
CA LEU A 312 -4.96 17.26 19.84
C LEU A 312 -6.00 16.50 20.68
N SER A 313 -5.75 16.32 21.98
CA SER A 313 -6.69 15.66 22.90
C SER A 313 -7.86 16.55 23.32
N GLY A 314 -7.75 17.89 23.27
CA GLY A 314 -8.83 18.78 23.71
C GLY A 314 -9.80 19.15 22.57
N ASP A 315 -9.27 19.83 21.57
CA ASP A 315 -10.10 20.51 20.55
C ASP A 315 -10.81 19.56 19.57
N VAL A 316 -10.23 18.38 19.31
CA VAL A 316 -10.81 17.39 18.40
C VAL A 316 -11.95 16.63 19.08
N LEU A 317 -11.79 16.29 20.36
CA LEU A 317 -12.84 15.64 21.16
C LEU A 317 -14.03 16.58 21.35
N GLU A 318 -13.77 17.86 21.67
CA GLU A 318 -14.82 18.86 21.85
C GLU A 318 -15.60 19.13 20.54
N LYS A 319 -14.92 19.06 19.38
CA LYS A 319 -15.58 19.17 18.07
C LYS A 319 -16.34 17.90 17.68
N ALA A 320 -15.82 16.72 18.00
CA ALA A 320 -16.51 15.45 17.76
C ALA A 320 -17.80 15.33 18.59
N GLU A 321 -17.77 15.74 19.86
CA GLU A 321 -18.95 15.85 20.72
C GLU A 321 -19.97 16.86 20.19
N LYS A 322 -19.53 18.07 19.80
CA LYS A 322 -20.42 19.09 19.20
C LYS A 322 -21.06 18.64 17.88
N LEU A 323 -20.45 17.70 17.17
CA LEU A 323 -20.96 17.13 15.92
C LEU A 323 -21.70 15.80 16.12
N GLY A 324 -21.85 15.32 17.35
CA GLY A 324 -22.55 14.06 17.66
C GLY A 324 -21.89 12.82 17.06
N ILE A 325 -20.58 12.88 16.78
CA ILE A 325 -19.82 11.75 16.23
C ILE A 325 -19.40 10.87 17.42
N PRO A 326 -19.89 9.62 17.53
CA PRO A 326 -19.47 8.74 18.62
C PRO A 326 -17.97 8.47 18.53
N LEU A 327 -17.27 8.78 19.61
CA LEU A 327 -15.87 8.44 19.80
C LEU A 327 -15.82 6.96 20.19
N VAL A 328 -15.23 6.13 19.33
CA VAL A 328 -14.97 4.69 19.56
C VAL A 328 -13.52 4.52 19.93
#